data_AF-A0AAU9J862-F1
#
_entry.id   AF-A0AAU9J862-F1
#
_cell.length_a   1.000
_cell.length_b   1.000
_cell.length_c   1.000
_cell.angle_alpha   90.00
_cell.angle_beta   90.00
_cell.angle_gamma   90.00
#
_symmetry.space_group_name_H-M   'P 1'
#
loop_
_entity.id
_entity.type
_entity.pdbx_description
1 polymer ?
#
loop_
_entity_poly.entity_id
_entity_poly.type
_entity_poly.pdbx_seq_one_letter_code
_entity_poly.pdbx_strand_id
1 'polypeptide(L)'
;MGCKKSKSLYDQKSAENESLEIYESRFRLRNHSIHEYEATIRRFQNLSLPSAKALEILSQNFSLPFSHKLLEIFTDKLNLNGALNTDYLISFAILYGEGSAYEKADSLWHIADTAYSNSLTKSDIQRIVKGVIRVSISIMLEAAIEENYFNVNRLTSWKSQLNERAEALEEKLLRHFFGEKHEIKKDEFINIVVEGKDSQITDPVSVRTLLEHTQAIPKKFANPFKNMKTKLTG
;
A
#
# COMPACT_ATOMS: atom_id res chain seq x y z
N MET A 1 38.97 13.69 -4.12
CA MET A 1 38.07 12.54 -3.85
C MET A 1 37.31 12.82 -2.57
N GLY A 2 36.00 12.99 -2.64
CA GLY A 2 35.15 13.21 -1.47
C GLY A 2 33.77 12.66 -1.76
N CYS A 3 33.51 11.42 -1.33
CA CYS A 3 32.17 10.86 -1.32
C CYS A 3 31.27 11.81 -0.50
N LYS A 4 30.34 12.49 -1.18
CA LYS A 4 29.18 13.07 -0.52
C LYS A 4 28.49 11.92 0.23
N LYS A 5 28.46 12.00 1.56
CA LYS A 5 27.65 11.12 2.42
C LYS A 5 26.26 11.05 1.79
N SER A 6 25.85 9.87 1.33
CA SER A 6 24.48 9.64 0.89
C SER A 6 23.59 9.91 2.10
N LYS A 7 22.86 11.03 2.09
CA LYS A 7 21.75 11.24 3.00
C LYS A 7 20.85 10.02 2.91
N SER A 8 20.37 9.53 4.05
CA SER A 8 19.48 8.37 4.04
C SER A 8 18.23 8.71 3.20
N LEU A 9 17.58 7.70 2.59
CA LEU A 9 16.34 7.92 1.82
C LEU A 9 15.31 8.74 2.63
N TYR A 10 15.36 8.55 3.95
CA TYR A 10 14.50 9.17 4.97
C TYR A 10 14.82 10.65 5.26
N ASP A 11 16.00 11.16 4.88
CA ASP A 11 16.39 12.56 5.05
C ASP A 11 15.95 13.45 3.88
N GLN A 12 15.22 12.89 2.90
CA GLN A 12 14.67 13.58 1.73
C GLN A 12 13.17 13.85 1.87
N LYS A 13 12.68 14.11 3.09
CA LYS A 13 11.27 14.46 3.32
C LYS A 13 10.91 15.76 2.57
N SER A 14 9.93 15.67 1.68
CA SER A 14 9.27 16.82 1.05
C SER A 14 8.30 17.49 2.02
N ALA A 15 7.92 18.75 1.78
CA ALA A 15 6.93 19.45 2.62
C ALA A 15 5.56 18.74 2.57
N GLU A 16 5.22 18.12 1.44
CA GLU A 16 4.03 17.31 1.25
C GLU A 16 4.02 16.07 2.16
N ASN A 17 5.20 15.49 2.46
CA ASN A 17 5.31 14.36 3.38
C ASN A 17 5.03 14.77 4.83
N GLU A 18 5.35 16.00 5.23
CA GLU A 18 5.10 16.50 6.58
C GLU A 18 3.59 16.73 6.83
N SER A 19 2.89 17.38 5.89
CA SER A 19 1.42 17.52 5.96
C SER A 19 0.72 16.17 6.01
N LEU A 20 1.19 15.20 5.23
CA LEU A 20 0.62 13.86 5.21
C LEU A 20 0.89 13.09 6.51
N GLU A 21 2.06 13.27 7.13
CA GLU A 21 2.39 12.68 8.43
C GLU A 21 1.43 13.20 9.53
N ILE A 22 1.08 14.49 9.50
CA ILE A 22 0.08 15.09 10.39
C ILE A 22 -1.30 14.50 10.14
N TYR A 23 -1.74 14.42 8.87
CA TYR A 23 -3.02 13.82 8.50
C TYR A 23 -3.13 12.37 8.98
N GLU A 24 -2.09 11.57 8.75
CA GLU A 24 -2.04 10.16 9.13
C GLU A 24 -1.94 9.90 10.63
N SER A 25 -1.46 10.87 11.41
CA SER A 25 -1.42 10.75 12.87
C SER A 25 -2.81 10.47 13.47
N ARG A 26 -3.87 10.89 12.76
CA ARG A 26 -5.27 10.62 13.10
C ARG A 26 -5.65 9.15 12.96
N PHE A 27 -4.92 8.35 12.16
CA PHE A 27 -5.22 6.94 11.90
C PHE A 27 -4.52 5.95 12.83
N ARG A 28 -3.69 6.41 13.77
CA ARG A 28 -2.92 5.50 14.64
C ARG A 28 -3.85 4.68 15.53
N LEU A 29 -3.80 3.36 15.38
CA LEU A 29 -4.64 2.41 16.12
C LEU A 29 -3.99 2.02 17.45
N ARG A 30 -3.83 3.00 18.35
CA ARG A 30 -3.03 2.87 19.58
C ARG A 30 -3.61 1.96 20.67
N ASN A 31 -4.90 1.65 20.58
CA ASN A 31 -5.61 0.96 21.66
C ASN A 31 -5.81 -0.54 21.41
N HIS A 32 -5.28 -1.07 20.31
CA HIS A 32 -5.57 -2.42 19.84
C HIS A 32 -4.31 -3.06 19.26
N SER A 33 -3.99 -4.27 19.71
CA SER A 33 -2.82 -4.99 19.19
C SER A 33 -3.06 -5.45 17.75
N ILE A 34 -1.99 -5.52 16.94
CA ILE A 34 -2.06 -6.04 15.58
C ILE A 34 -2.65 -7.46 15.54
N HIS A 35 -2.31 -8.30 16.53
CA HIS A 35 -2.80 -9.68 16.60
C HIS A 35 -4.33 -9.77 16.81
N GLU A 36 -4.91 -8.88 17.61
CA GLU A 36 -6.38 -8.83 17.79
C GLU A 36 -7.09 -8.41 16.49
N TYR A 37 -6.52 -7.45 15.76
CA TYR A 37 -7.00 -7.06 14.42
C TYR A 37 -6.94 -8.20 13.44
N GLU A 38 -5.78 -8.85 13.33
CA GLU A 38 -5.54 -9.95 12.41
C GLU A 38 -6.54 -11.08 12.67
N ALA A 39 -6.68 -11.51 13.93
CA ALA A 39 -7.60 -12.57 14.32
C ALA A 39 -9.06 -12.23 13.98
N THR A 40 -9.46 -10.98 14.21
CA THR A 40 -10.83 -10.52 13.96
C THR A 40 -11.12 -10.44 12.46
N ILE A 41 -10.20 -9.89 11.66
CA ILE A 41 -10.42 -9.78 10.20
C ILE A 41 -10.36 -11.15 9.51
N ARG A 42 -9.51 -12.08 9.98
CA ARG A 42 -9.52 -13.49 9.51
C ARG A 42 -10.85 -14.18 9.74
N ARG A 43 -11.54 -13.89 10.86
CA ARG A 43 -12.89 -14.41 11.09
C ARG A 43 -13.86 -13.87 10.03
N PHE A 44 -13.69 -12.63 9.59
CA PHE A 44 -14.49 -12.04 8.51
C PHE A 44 -14.17 -12.59 7.12
N GLN A 45 -12.93 -13.03 6.86
CA GLN A 45 -12.57 -13.69 5.59
C GLN A 45 -13.38 -14.95 5.29
N ASN A 46 -13.77 -15.68 6.34
CA ASN A 46 -14.55 -16.91 6.23
C ASN A 46 -16.07 -16.69 6.27
N LEU A 47 -16.50 -15.44 6.43
CA LEU A 47 -17.90 -15.06 6.49
C LEU A 47 -18.29 -14.40 5.17
N SER A 48 -19.34 -14.92 4.50
CA SER A 48 -19.96 -14.28 3.33
C SER A 48 -20.78 -13.05 3.74
N LEU A 49 -20.13 -12.09 4.40
CA LEU A 49 -20.76 -10.85 4.86
C LEU A 49 -20.62 -9.76 3.79
N PRO A 50 -21.66 -8.93 3.58
CA PRO A 50 -21.55 -7.73 2.78
C PRO A 50 -20.46 -6.81 3.32
N SER A 51 -19.66 -6.19 2.43
CA SER A 51 -18.54 -5.32 2.78
C SER A 51 -18.90 -4.23 3.80
N ALA A 52 -20.07 -3.61 3.63
CA ALA A 52 -20.57 -2.59 4.55
C ALA A 52 -20.77 -3.11 5.98
N LYS A 53 -21.25 -4.36 6.13
CA LYS A 53 -21.49 -4.94 7.46
C LYS A 53 -20.19 -5.35 8.15
N ALA A 54 -19.25 -5.90 7.40
CA ALA A 54 -17.92 -6.20 7.92
C ALA A 54 -17.21 -4.93 8.40
N LEU A 55 -17.30 -3.83 7.64
CA LEU A 55 -16.71 -2.54 8.03
C LEU A 55 -17.40 -1.91 9.25
N GLU A 56 -18.72 -2.02 9.38
CA GLU A 56 -19.46 -1.58 10.57
C GLU A 56 -18.99 -2.32 11.82
N ILE A 57 -18.83 -3.65 11.74
CA ILE A 57 -18.38 -4.45 12.89
C ILE A 57 -16.92 -4.12 13.22
N LEU A 58 -16.07 -3.91 12.21
CA LEU A 58 -14.69 -3.53 12.42
C LEU A 58 -14.58 -2.13 13.03
N SER A 59 -15.33 -1.13 12.57
CA SER A 59 -15.31 0.21 13.16
C SER A 59 -15.78 0.21 14.61
N GLN A 60 -16.79 -0.61 14.95
CA GLN A 60 -17.28 -0.79 16.31
C GLN A 60 -16.26 -1.46 17.24
N ASN A 61 -15.64 -2.56 16.79
CA ASN A 61 -14.74 -3.35 17.64
C ASN A 61 -13.40 -2.66 17.90
N PHE A 62 -12.99 -1.78 16.99
CA PHE A 62 -11.62 -1.29 16.95
C PHE A 62 -11.49 0.23 17.09
N SER A 63 -12.60 0.92 17.38
CA SER A 63 -12.67 2.39 17.48
C SER A 63 -11.89 3.05 16.34
N LEU A 64 -12.01 2.49 15.13
CA LEU A 64 -11.18 2.87 14.00
C LEU A 64 -11.47 4.35 13.70
N PRO A 65 -10.44 5.23 13.65
CA PRO A 65 -10.59 6.64 13.32
C PRO A 65 -10.79 6.82 11.80
N PHE A 66 -11.53 5.91 11.18
CA PHE A 66 -11.92 6.12 9.80
C PHE A 66 -12.89 7.29 9.78
N SER A 67 -12.55 8.35 9.07
CA SER A 67 -13.59 9.25 8.61
C SER A 67 -14.59 8.43 7.78
N HIS A 68 -15.87 8.83 7.78
CA HIS A 68 -16.90 8.18 6.95
C HIS A 68 -16.44 8.10 5.47
N LYS A 69 -15.64 9.07 5.04
CA LYS A 69 -15.05 9.17 3.72
C LYS A 69 -13.91 8.18 3.46
N LEU A 70 -13.07 7.90 4.46
CA LEU A 70 -12.06 6.84 4.38
C LEU A 70 -12.71 5.45 4.34
N LEU A 71 -13.81 5.26 5.08
CA LEU A 71 -14.67 4.06 4.96
C LEU A 71 -15.28 3.95 3.56
N GLU A 72 -15.81 5.03 2.99
CA GLU A 72 -16.36 5.07 1.63
C GLU A 72 -15.31 4.65 0.58
N ILE A 73 -14.07 5.14 0.71
CA ILE A 73 -12.95 4.77 -0.15
C ILE A 73 -12.64 3.28 -0.02
N PHE A 74 -12.64 2.74 1.20
CA PHE A 74 -12.48 1.32 1.42
C PHE A 74 -13.68 0.55 0.85
N THR A 75 -14.93 0.94 1.06
CA THR A 75 -16.07 0.26 0.42
C THR A 75 -16.02 0.29 -1.10
N ASP A 76 -15.75 1.44 -1.73
CA ASP A 76 -15.79 1.59 -3.19
C ASP A 76 -14.61 0.92 -3.90
N LYS A 77 -13.42 0.95 -3.28
CA LYS A 77 -12.22 0.30 -3.85
C LYS A 77 -12.08 -1.16 -3.45
N LEU A 78 -12.66 -1.58 -2.32
CA LEU A 78 -12.68 -2.97 -1.88
C LEU A 78 -13.87 -3.74 -2.48
N ASN A 79 -14.92 -3.08 -2.98
CA ASN A 79 -15.99 -3.69 -3.79
C ASN A 79 -15.55 -4.00 -5.23
N LEU A 80 -14.52 -4.83 -5.39
CA LEU A 80 -14.36 -5.55 -6.64
C LEU A 80 -15.30 -6.77 -6.60
N ASN A 81 -16.50 -6.61 -7.14
CA ASN A 81 -17.55 -7.64 -7.26
C ASN A 81 -18.37 -7.98 -5.99
N GLY A 82 -18.53 -7.03 -5.05
CA GLY A 82 -19.43 -7.20 -3.89
C GLY A 82 -18.85 -8.00 -2.71
N ALA A 83 -17.56 -8.33 -2.75
CA ALA A 83 -16.84 -8.95 -1.65
C ALA A 83 -15.81 -7.97 -1.07
N LEU A 84 -15.69 -7.91 0.26
CA LEU A 84 -14.68 -7.10 0.92
C LEU A 84 -13.29 -7.67 0.60
N ASN A 85 -12.42 -6.89 -0.02
CA ASN A 85 -11.00 -7.24 -0.09
C ASN A 85 -10.34 -7.03 1.29
N THR A 86 -10.47 -8.06 2.11
CA THR A 86 -9.97 -8.14 3.48
C THR A 86 -8.47 -7.88 3.58
N ASP A 87 -7.67 -8.30 2.59
CA ASP A 87 -6.21 -8.14 2.62
C ASP A 87 -5.80 -6.66 2.71
N TYR A 88 -6.53 -5.76 2.07
CA TYR A 88 -6.24 -4.32 2.11
C TYR A 88 -6.61 -3.73 3.47
N LEU A 89 -7.69 -4.21 4.06
CA LEU A 89 -8.13 -3.77 5.38
C LEU A 89 -7.18 -4.25 6.47
N ILE A 90 -6.68 -5.49 6.38
CA ILE A 90 -5.66 -5.99 7.30
C ILE A 90 -4.33 -5.27 7.06
N SER A 91 -3.96 -5.02 5.80
CA SER A 91 -2.76 -4.22 5.48
C SER A 91 -2.82 -2.83 6.10
N PHE A 92 -3.98 -2.17 6.05
CA PHE A 92 -4.20 -0.91 6.76
C PHE A 92 -3.99 -1.06 8.28
N ALA A 93 -4.63 -2.05 8.89
CA ALA A 93 -4.52 -2.28 10.33
C ALA A 93 -3.08 -2.55 10.78
N ILE A 94 -2.31 -3.31 10.00
CA ILE A 94 -0.89 -3.58 10.28
C ILE A 94 -0.05 -2.31 10.15
N LEU A 95 -0.23 -1.56 9.06
CA LEU A 95 0.56 -0.36 8.78
C LEU A 95 0.35 0.70 9.87
N TYR A 96 -0.91 0.95 10.23
CA TYR A 96 -1.30 2.04 11.15
C TYR A 96 -1.52 1.58 12.60
N GLY A 97 -1.40 0.28 12.87
CA GLY A 97 -1.40 -0.30 14.21
C GLY A 97 -0.10 -0.11 14.98
N GLU A 98 -0.17 -0.29 16.29
CA GLU A 98 1.00 -0.36 17.15
C GLU A 98 1.73 -1.70 17.01
N GLY A 99 3.06 -1.65 17.00
CA GLY A 99 3.92 -2.82 16.88
C GLY A 99 5.25 -2.47 16.24
N SER A 100 6.25 -3.28 16.56
CA SER A 100 7.57 -3.27 15.93
C SER A 100 7.48 -3.67 14.45
N ALA A 101 8.53 -3.35 13.69
CA ALA A 101 8.65 -3.80 12.30
C ALA A 101 8.60 -5.33 12.18
N TYR A 102 9.13 -6.04 13.19
CA TYR A 102 9.08 -7.49 13.27
C TYR A 102 7.63 -8.00 13.42
N GLU A 103 6.88 -7.50 14.42
CA GLU A 103 5.48 -7.92 14.65
C GLU A 103 4.60 -7.63 13.43
N LYS A 104 4.81 -6.49 12.79
CA LYS A 104 4.11 -6.14 11.54
C LYS A 104 4.47 -7.08 10.40
N ALA A 105 5.74 -7.41 10.21
CA ALA A 105 6.17 -8.36 9.19
C ALA A 105 5.60 -9.76 9.48
N ASP A 106 5.61 -10.20 10.73
CA ASP A 106 5.05 -11.47 11.17
C ASP A 106 3.56 -11.59 10.82
N SER A 107 2.77 -10.55 11.11
CA SER A 107 1.36 -10.53 10.72
C SER A 107 1.14 -10.49 9.22
N LEU A 108 1.95 -9.75 8.45
CA LEU A 108 1.88 -9.78 6.98
C LEU A 108 2.14 -11.19 6.45
N TRP A 109 3.18 -11.87 6.97
CA TRP A 109 3.46 -13.26 6.61
C TRP A 109 2.25 -14.15 6.80
N HIS A 110 1.65 -14.09 7.99
CA HIS A 110 0.53 -14.93 8.34
C HIS A 110 -0.65 -14.70 7.38
N ILE A 111 -0.91 -13.46 6.95
CA ILE A 111 -2.01 -13.15 6.01
C ILE A 111 -1.76 -13.74 4.62
N ALA A 112 -0.50 -13.75 4.17
CA ALA A 112 -0.17 -14.40 2.92
C ALA A 112 -0.25 -15.93 3.00
N ASP A 113 0.16 -16.52 4.12
CA ASP A 113 0.24 -17.97 4.31
C ASP A 113 -1.12 -18.57 4.66
N THR A 114 -2.10 -18.40 3.76
CA THR A 114 -3.45 -18.93 3.94
C THR A 114 -3.50 -20.46 3.88
N ALA A 115 -2.52 -21.08 3.24
CA ALA A 115 -2.40 -22.53 3.14
C ALA A 115 -1.70 -23.15 4.37
N TYR A 116 -1.14 -22.32 5.26
CA TYR A 116 -0.29 -22.76 6.37
C TYR A 116 0.87 -23.66 5.89
N SER A 117 1.40 -23.37 4.69
CA SER A 117 2.49 -24.13 4.07
C SER A 117 3.86 -23.76 4.64
N ASN A 118 3.93 -22.70 5.44
CA ASN A 118 5.19 -22.12 5.92
C ASN A 118 6.15 -21.77 4.76
N SER A 119 5.58 -21.49 3.58
CA SER A 119 6.26 -20.93 2.43
C SER A 119 5.30 -20.11 1.60
N LEU A 120 5.79 -18.99 1.07
CA LEU A 120 5.01 -18.09 0.24
C LEU A 120 5.50 -18.14 -1.20
N THR A 121 4.54 -18.22 -2.12
CA THR A 121 4.77 -18.13 -3.55
C THR A 121 4.74 -16.67 -4.02
N LYS A 122 5.11 -16.44 -5.28
CA LYS A 122 5.04 -15.11 -5.90
C LYS A 122 3.65 -14.48 -5.83
N SER A 123 2.58 -15.27 -5.98
CA SER A 123 1.20 -14.75 -5.87
C SER A 123 0.87 -14.27 -4.46
N ASP A 124 1.36 -14.96 -3.44
CA ASP A 124 1.08 -14.63 -2.04
C ASP A 124 1.74 -13.31 -1.65
N ILE A 125 3.02 -13.14 -2.01
CA ILE A 125 3.74 -11.88 -1.79
C ILE A 125 3.14 -10.75 -2.63
N GLN A 126 2.77 -11.01 -3.89
CA GLN A 126 2.15 -10.00 -4.74
C GLN A 126 0.85 -9.46 -4.13
N ARG A 127 0.08 -10.34 -3.46
CA ARG A 127 -1.15 -9.98 -2.75
C ARG A 127 -0.88 -9.02 -1.59
N ILE A 128 0.10 -9.31 -0.73
CA ILE A 128 0.52 -8.41 0.36
C ILE A 128 1.00 -7.07 -0.19
N VAL A 129 1.96 -7.11 -1.12
CA VAL A 129 2.62 -5.90 -1.63
C VAL A 129 1.59 -4.96 -2.27
N LYS A 130 0.63 -5.51 -3.02
CA LYS A 130 -0.52 -4.74 -3.53
C LYS A 130 -1.36 -4.17 -2.40
N GLY A 131 -1.72 -4.96 -1.39
CA GLY A 131 -2.51 -4.49 -0.26
C GLY A 131 -1.88 -3.27 0.41
N VAL A 132 -0.61 -3.37 0.78
CA VAL A 132 0.14 -2.28 1.43
C VAL A 132 0.24 -1.04 0.55
N ILE A 133 0.68 -1.20 -0.70
CA ILE A 133 0.90 -0.06 -1.61
C ILE A 133 -0.42 0.66 -1.95
N ARG A 134 -1.49 -0.08 -2.22
CA ARG A 134 -2.77 0.50 -2.65
C ARG A 134 -3.51 1.18 -1.50
N VAL A 135 -3.34 0.70 -0.28
CA VAL A 135 -3.78 1.40 0.94
C VAL A 135 -3.05 2.74 1.05
N SER A 136 -1.72 2.73 0.95
CA SER A 136 -0.92 3.96 1.06
C SER A 136 -1.32 5.02 0.03
N ILE A 137 -1.49 4.64 -1.24
CA ILE A 137 -1.96 5.56 -2.30
C ILE A 137 -3.34 6.14 -2.00
N SER A 138 -4.25 5.32 -1.45
CA SER A 138 -5.61 5.77 -1.15
C SER A 138 -5.61 6.86 -0.09
N ILE A 139 -4.75 6.74 0.93
CA ILE A 139 -4.60 7.72 2.00
C ILE A 139 -3.94 9.00 1.48
N MET A 140 -2.89 8.89 0.65
CA MET A 140 -2.24 10.04 0.02
C MET A 140 -3.23 10.91 -0.79
N LEU A 141 -4.08 10.25 -1.59
CA LEU A 141 -5.05 10.97 -2.42
C LEU A 141 -6.12 11.66 -1.58
N GLU A 142 -6.58 11.03 -0.50
CA GLU A 142 -7.61 11.62 0.36
C GLU A 142 -7.08 12.81 1.15
N ALA A 143 -5.88 12.72 1.71
CA ALA A 143 -5.22 13.83 2.37
C ALA A 143 -5.17 15.07 1.46
N ALA A 144 -4.88 14.86 0.17
CA ALA A 144 -4.82 15.98 -0.77
C ALA A 144 -6.18 16.54 -1.19
N ILE A 145 -7.24 15.76 -1.07
CA ILE A 145 -8.61 16.25 -1.24
C ILE A 145 -9.00 17.09 -0.03
N GLU A 146 -8.76 16.61 1.19
CA GLU A 146 -9.10 17.35 2.42
C GLU A 146 -8.37 18.69 2.52
N GLU A 147 -7.08 18.71 2.19
CA GLU A 147 -6.25 19.94 2.21
C GLU A 147 -6.48 20.85 1.00
N ASN A 148 -7.40 20.50 0.09
CA ASN A 148 -7.67 21.22 -1.17
C ASN A 148 -6.40 21.48 -2.01
N TYR A 149 -5.39 20.61 -1.93
CA TYR A 149 -4.10 20.82 -2.62
C TYR A 149 -4.24 20.85 -4.15
N PHE A 150 -5.29 20.21 -4.71
CA PHE A 150 -5.44 20.04 -6.15
C PHE A 150 -6.87 20.28 -6.64
N ASN A 151 -6.99 20.86 -7.85
CA ASN A 151 -8.22 20.77 -8.62
C ASN A 151 -8.40 19.34 -9.19
N VAL A 152 -9.62 19.03 -9.65
CA VAL A 152 -10.02 17.68 -10.12
C VAL A 152 -9.08 17.12 -11.20
N ASN A 153 -8.63 17.96 -12.12
CA ASN A 153 -7.74 17.55 -13.22
C ASN A 153 -6.34 17.17 -12.71
N ARG A 154 -5.78 17.95 -11.77
CA ARG A 154 -4.50 17.66 -11.14
C ARG A 154 -4.56 16.40 -10.29
N LEU A 155 -5.63 16.20 -9.53
CA LEU A 155 -5.84 14.98 -8.74
C LEU A 155 -5.89 13.73 -9.62
N THR A 156 -6.59 13.82 -10.75
CA THR A 156 -6.70 12.71 -11.71
C THR A 156 -5.35 12.37 -12.34
N SER A 157 -4.58 13.38 -12.73
CA SER A 157 -3.22 13.20 -13.26
C SER A 157 -2.29 12.57 -12.22
N TRP A 158 -2.33 13.06 -10.99
CA TRP A 158 -1.49 12.54 -9.90
C TRP A 158 -1.85 11.09 -9.54
N LYS A 159 -3.14 10.76 -9.45
CA LYS A 159 -3.62 9.38 -9.28
C LYS A 159 -3.07 8.46 -10.38
N SER A 160 -3.03 8.90 -11.63
CA SER A 160 -2.46 8.12 -12.73
C SER A 160 -0.96 7.87 -12.51
N GLN A 161 -0.20 8.90 -12.14
CA GLN A 161 1.23 8.78 -11.88
C GLN A 161 1.52 7.85 -10.69
N LEU A 162 0.78 7.97 -9.59
CA LEU A 162 0.91 7.10 -8.43
C LEU A 162 0.63 5.63 -8.77
N ASN A 163 -0.36 5.36 -9.63
CA ASN A 163 -0.67 4.00 -10.06
C ASN A 163 0.45 3.40 -10.93
N GLU A 164 1.05 4.19 -11.83
CA GLU A 164 2.19 3.73 -12.64
C GLU A 164 3.41 3.42 -11.76
N ARG A 165 3.68 4.27 -10.75
CA ARG A 165 4.75 4.03 -9.76
C ARG A 165 4.47 2.82 -8.87
N ALA A 166 3.22 2.60 -8.49
CA ALA A 166 2.81 1.42 -7.73
C ALA A 166 3.14 0.13 -8.47
N GLU A 167 2.78 0.04 -9.75
CA GLU A 167 3.08 -1.14 -10.57
C GLU A 167 4.58 -1.42 -10.66
N ALA A 168 5.38 -0.36 -10.88
CA ALA A 168 6.84 -0.49 -10.93
C ALA A 168 7.44 -0.90 -9.56
N LEU A 169 6.90 -0.37 -8.46
CA LEU A 169 7.34 -0.71 -7.10
C LEU A 169 6.96 -2.15 -6.74
N GLU A 170 5.74 -2.59 -7.09
CA GLU A 170 5.29 -3.96 -6.92
C GLU A 170 6.26 -4.94 -7.60
N GLU A 171 6.65 -4.67 -8.85
CA GLU A 171 7.63 -5.49 -9.58
C GLU A 171 9.04 -5.43 -9.00
N LYS A 172 9.47 -4.27 -8.49
CA LYS A 172 10.76 -4.12 -7.80
C LYS A 172 10.78 -4.98 -6.54
N LEU A 173 9.77 -4.85 -5.66
CA LEU A 173 9.67 -5.59 -4.41
C LEU A 173 9.61 -7.10 -4.64
N LEU A 174 8.82 -7.56 -5.63
CA LEU A 174 8.79 -8.99 -5.98
C LEU A 174 10.17 -9.52 -6.37
N ARG A 175 10.98 -8.73 -7.08
CA ARG A 175 12.37 -9.11 -7.39
C ARG A 175 13.26 -9.16 -6.15
N HIS A 176 13.07 -8.25 -5.19
CA HIS A 176 13.80 -8.30 -3.92
C HIS A 176 13.44 -9.53 -3.08
N PHE A 177 12.16 -9.91 -3.04
CA PHE A 177 11.72 -11.09 -2.27
C PHE A 177 12.17 -12.41 -2.87
N PHE A 178 12.08 -12.57 -4.19
CA PHE A 178 12.35 -13.86 -4.82
C PHE A 178 13.73 -13.99 -5.44
N GLY A 179 14.30 -12.92 -6.01
CA GLY A 179 15.45 -13.05 -6.90
C GLY A 179 15.15 -14.09 -7.99
N GLU A 180 15.88 -15.21 -7.96
CA GLU A 180 15.68 -16.38 -8.84
C GLU A 180 14.83 -17.51 -8.22
N LYS A 181 14.44 -17.38 -6.94
CA LYS A 181 13.66 -18.38 -6.20
C LYS A 181 12.19 -18.40 -6.62
N HIS A 182 11.51 -19.50 -6.30
CA HIS A 182 10.07 -19.67 -6.53
C HIS A 182 9.23 -19.59 -5.24
N GLU A 183 9.86 -19.80 -4.09
CA GLU A 183 9.25 -19.67 -2.76
C GLU A 183 10.18 -18.94 -1.79
N ILE A 184 9.60 -18.33 -0.77
CA ILE A 184 10.30 -17.69 0.35
C ILE A 184 9.81 -18.28 1.68
N LYS A 185 10.72 -18.45 2.64
CA LYS A 185 10.41 -18.93 4.01
C LYS A 185 10.24 -17.75 4.98
N LYS A 186 9.63 -18.01 6.14
CA LYS A 186 9.22 -16.98 7.11
C LYS A 186 10.38 -16.08 7.54
N ASP A 187 11.47 -16.68 7.99
CA ASP A 187 12.64 -15.94 8.48
C ASP A 187 13.26 -15.06 7.39
N GLU A 188 13.32 -15.58 6.15
CA GLU A 188 13.82 -14.82 5.00
C GLU A 188 12.91 -13.62 4.68
N PHE A 189 11.58 -13.83 4.69
CA PHE A 189 10.62 -12.75 4.49
C PHE A 189 10.76 -11.66 5.56
N ILE A 190 10.81 -12.05 6.84
CA ILE A 190 10.95 -11.10 7.95
C ILE A 190 12.26 -10.33 7.82
N ASN A 191 13.38 -11.00 7.55
CA ASN A 191 14.67 -10.34 7.39
C ASN A 191 14.65 -9.32 6.24
N ILE A 192 14.08 -9.69 5.09
CA ILE A 192 13.95 -8.76 3.95
C ILE A 192 13.12 -7.52 4.32
N VAL A 193 12.00 -7.71 5.03
CA VAL A 193 11.09 -6.61 5.41
C VAL A 193 11.67 -5.71 6.50
N VAL A 194 12.35 -6.29 7.49
CA VAL A 194 12.84 -5.58 8.68
C VAL A 194 14.21 -4.93 8.43
N GLU A 195 15.11 -5.63 7.73
CA GLU A 195 16.48 -5.17 7.52
C GLU A 195 16.67 -4.48 6.15
N GLY A 196 15.80 -4.80 5.18
CA GLY A 196 15.88 -4.27 3.82
C GLY A 196 15.36 -2.85 3.70
N LYS A 197 16.26 -1.87 3.55
CA LYS A 197 15.89 -0.45 3.31
C LYS A 197 14.97 -0.25 2.11
N ASP A 198 15.15 -1.06 1.05
CA ASP A 198 14.34 -1.03 -0.18
C ASP A 198 13.07 -1.90 -0.10
N SER A 199 12.81 -2.57 1.01
CA SER A 199 11.73 -3.55 1.18
C SER A 199 10.91 -3.36 2.46
N GLN A 200 11.11 -2.22 3.13
CA GLN A 200 10.39 -1.87 4.36
C GLN A 200 8.95 -1.47 4.05
N ILE A 201 8.06 -2.48 4.07
CA ILE A 201 6.62 -2.36 3.80
C ILE A 201 5.77 -2.33 5.09
N THR A 202 6.38 -2.20 6.25
CA THR A 202 5.71 -2.23 7.57
C THR A 202 5.50 -0.84 8.18
N ASP A 203 5.98 0.21 7.51
CA ASP A 203 5.87 1.60 7.94
C ASP A 203 5.30 2.46 6.81
N PRO A 204 4.21 3.23 7.04
CA PRO A 204 3.61 4.08 6.02
C PRO A 204 4.60 5.06 5.37
N VAL A 205 5.46 5.71 6.16
CA VAL A 205 6.43 6.68 5.65
C VAL A 205 7.41 6.02 4.70
N SER A 206 7.88 4.83 5.06
CA SER A 206 8.77 4.01 4.23
C SER A 206 8.13 3.64 2.90
N VAL A 207 6.88 3.15 2.93
CA VAL A 207 6.13 2.80 1.70
C VAL A 207 5.97 4.01 0.77
N ARG A 208 5.65 5.18 1.31
CA ARG A 208 5.55 6.41 0.52
C ARG A 208 6.87 6.83 -0.08
N THR A 209 7.93 6.80 0.73
CA THR A 209 9.26 7.16 0.25
C THR A 209 9.67 6.25 -0.90
N LEU A 210 9.41 4.94 -0.79
CA LEU A 210 9.62 3.98 -1.88
C LEU A 210 8.79 4.33 -3.12
N LEU A 211 7.51 4.68 -2.96
CA LEU A 211 6.63 5.10 -4.06
C LEU A 211 7.13 6.37 -4.76
N GLU A 212 7.55 7.38 -4.00
CA GLU A 212 8.00 8.67 -4.53
C GLU A 212 9.28 8.52 -5.36
N HIS A 213 10.20 7.67 -4.89
CA HIS A 213 11.50 7.43 -5.54
C HIS A 213 11.44 6.38 -6.65
N THR A 214 10.30 5.67 -6.79
CA THR A 214 10.13 4.71 -7.87
C THR A 214 9.93 5.45 -9.19
N GLN A 215 10.89 5.27 -10.10
CA GLN A 215 10.75 5.74 -11.47
C GLN A 215 9.79 4.82 -12.24
N ALA A 216 8.72 5.40 -12.78
CA ALA A 216 7.81 4.72 -13.69
C ALA A 216 7.97 5.29 -15.10
N ILE A 217 8.10 4.40 -16.08
CA ILE A 217 8.03 4.79 -17.50
C ILE A 217 6.54 4.90 -17.85
N PRO A 218 6.06 6.07 -18.32
CA PRO A 218 4.65 6.23 -18.69
C PRO A 218 4.26 5.22 -19.77
N LYS A 219 3.33 4.31 -19.46
CA LYS A 219 2.84 3.32 -20.44
C LYS A 219 1.98 3.97 -21.52
N LYS A 220 1.42 5.16 -21.22
CA LYS A 220 0.65 5.99 -22.16
C LYS A 220 1.48 7.16 -22.67
N PHE A 221 2.58 6.91 -23.38
CA PHE A 221 3.04 7.89 -24.35
C PHE A 221 2.01 7.92 -25.50
N ALA A 222 1.09 8.87 -25.45
CA ALA A 222 0.34 9.24 -26.63
C ALA A 222 1.37 9.76 -27.65
N ASN A 223 1.83 8.89 -28.55
CA ASN A 223 2.78 9.28 -29.59
C ASN A 223 2.09 10.38 -30.45
N PRO A 224 2.52 11.65 -30.35
CA PRO A 224 1.84 12.76 -31.03
C PRO A 224 1.92 12.63 -32.56
N PHE A 225 2.79 11.77 -33.08
CA PHE A 225 2.97 11.52 -34.50
C PHE A 225 2.04 10.43 -35.07
N LYS A 226 1.30 9.69 -34.23
CA LYS A 226 0.39 8.62 -34.72
C LYS A 226 -0.84 9.17 -35.46
N ASN A 227 -1.20 10.43 -35.22
CA ASN A 227 -2.33 11.11 -35.87
C ASN A 227 -1.92 12.03 -37.03
N MET A 228 -0.62 12.19 -37.31
CA MET A 228 -0.15 12.84 -38.54
C MET A 228 -0.12 11.84 -39.69
N LYS A 229 -1.28 11.28 -40.08
CA LYS A 229 -1.44 10.82 -41.46
C LYS A 229 -1.57 12.07 -42.31
N THR A 230 -0.44 12.45 -42.90
CA THR A 230 -0.31 13.40 -44.00
C THR A 230 -1.45 13.23 -45.01
N LYS A 231 -2.38 14.18 -45.04
CA LYS A 231 -2.98 14.61 -46.31
C LYS A 231 -1.88 15.30 -47.11
N LEU A 232 -1.08 14.52 -47.83
CA LEU A 232 -0.39 15.03 -49.00
C LEU A 232 -1.33 14.77 -50.17
N THR A 233 -2.20 15.75 -50.42
CA THR A 233 -2.81 15.95 -51.72
C THR A 233 -1.69 16.30 -52.70
N GLY A 234 -1.48 15.42 -53.67
CA GLY A 234 -0.75 15.63 -54.91
C GLY A 234 -1.45 14.81 -55.97
#